data_AF-A0A814HPA5-F1
#
_entry.id   AF-A0A814HPA5-F1
#
_cell.length_a   1.000
_cell.length_b   1.000
_cell.length_c   1.000
_cell.angle_alpha   90.00
_cell.angle_beta   90.00
_cell.angle_gamma   90.00
#
_symmetry.space_group_name_H-M   'P 1'
#
loop_
_entity.id
_entity.type
_entity.pdbx_description
1 polymer ?
#
loop_
_entity_poly.entity_id
_entity_poly.type
_entity_poly.pdbx_seq_one_letter_code
_entity_poly.pdbx_strand_id
1 'polypeptide(L)'
;MEMGLSPIVCIAQDYIQGKTVDDSRLRQAILELPDNKTEHLPGYLPLVPGVPVLLTENVAIELGLSNGTRGIFRQLVYDESPEDELLPENVAKAAKINKKTTKLTIKRKALPLIPAYSMTTHKSQGQTLGKIIVDLVMPPGPLEVASVYVPLSRVKRLDDLLIIRPFEFATLQVKPSTAQIAELKRLDKIAQNTRKRFQFIV
;
A
#
# COMPACT_ATOMS: atom_id res chain seq x y z
N MET A 1 -31.11 9.64 -12.09
CA MET A 1 -30.70 9.32 -13.47
C MET A 1 -29.17 9.26 -13.45
N GLU A 2 -28.60 8.11 -13.06
CA GLU A 2 -27.15 7.93 -12.95
C GLU A 2 -26.57 7.82 -14.36
N MET A 3 -25.80 8.82 -14.80
CA MET A 3 -24.96 8.67 -15.98
C MET A 3 -23.93 7.59 -15.67
N GLY A 4 -23.99 6.49 -16.41
CA GLY A 4 -23.11 5.34 -16.26
C GLY A 4 -21.64 5.78 -16.33
N LEU A 5 -20.95 5.74 -15.20
CA LEU A 5 -19.53 5.98 -15.13
C LEU A 5 -18.83 4.84 -15.90
N SER A 6 -18.19 5.18 -17.03
CA SER A 6 -17.40 4.21 -17.78
C SER A 6 -16.03 4.01 -17.12
N PRO A 7 -15.62 2.77 -16.82
CA PRO A 7 -14.28 2.50 -16.31
C PRO A 7 -13.23 2.74 -17.40
N ILE A 8 -12.13 3.38 -17.02
CA ILE A 8 -10.93 3.54 -17.83
C ILE A 8 -9.93 2.50 -17.34
N VAL A 9 -9.47 1.62 -18.22
CA VAL A 9 -8.45 0.61 -17.87
C VAL A 9 -7.13 1.02 -18.48
N CYS A 10 -6.19 1.42 -17.64
CA CYS A 10 -4.82 1.69 -18.06
C CYS A 10 -4.04 0.37 -18.07
N ILE A 11 -3.52 -0.01 -19.23
CA ILE A 11 -2.75 -1.25 -19.40
C ILE A 11 -1.27 -0.88 -19.32
N ALA A 12 -0.51 -1.60 -18.49
CA ALA A 12 0.93 -1.43 -18.41
C ALA A 12 1.61 -1.81 -19.72
N GLN A 13 2.68 -1.11 -20.05
CA GLN A 13 3.51 -1.39 -21.21
C GLN A 13 4.82 -2.04 -20.74
N ASP A 14 5.03 -3.28 -21.16
CA ASP A 14 6.17 -4.10 -20.77
C ASP A 14 7.19 -4.19 -21.91
N TYR A 15 8.48 -4.17 -21.55
CA TYR A 15 9.61 -4.21 -22.48
C TYR A 15 10.62 -5.28 -22.06
N ILE A 16 11.11 -6.04 -23.04
CA ILE A 16 12.20 -7.01 -22.88
C ILE A 16 13.35 -6.52 -23.76
N GLN A 17 14.53 -6.31 -23.14
CA GLN A 17 15.72 -5.80 -23.85
C GLN A 17 15.44 -4.51 -24.66
N GLY A 18 14.54 -3.64 -24.16
CA GLY A 18 14.16 -2.39 -24.81
C GLY A 18 13.10 -2.52 -25.93
N LYS A 19 12.64 -3.74 -26.25
CA LYS A 19 11.58 -3.98 -27.24
C LYS A 19 10.26 -4.32 -26.56
N THR A 20 9.15 -3.98 -27.21
CA THR A 20 7.81 -4.39 -26.76
C THR A 20 7.69 -5.91 -26.74
N VAL A 21 6.85 -6.43 -25.84
CA VAL A 21 6.54 -7.85 -25.78
C VAL A 21 5.47 -8.18 -26.82
N ASP A 22 5.89 -8.72 -27.96
CA ASP A 22 5.01 -9.02 -29.09
C ASP A 22 4.25 -10.36 -28.93
N ASP A 23 4.85 -11.32 -28.21
CA ASP A 23 4.20 -12.62 -27.95
C ASP A 23 2.99 -12.42 -27.03
N SER A 24 1.80 -12.73 -27.54
CA SER A 24 0.54 -12.48 -26.84
C SER A 24 0.39 -13.28 -25.54
N ARG A 25 0.90 -14.52 -25.51
CA ARG A 25 0.82 -15.38 -24.31
C ARG A 25 1.76 -14.86 -23.23
N LEU A 26 2.98 -14.48 -23.63
CA LEU A 26 3.96 -13.90 -22.72
C LEU A 26 3.48 -12.56 -22.19
N ARG A 27 2.95 -11.68 -23.05
CA ARG A 27 2.37 -10.40 -22.65
C ARG A 27 1.25 -10.58 -21.63
N GLN A 28 0.31 -11.49 -21.89
CA GLN A 28 -0.77 -11.77 -20.95
C GLN A 28 -0.23 -12.29 -19.61
N ALA A 29 0.69 -13.26 -19.64
CA ALA A 29 1.29 -13.81 -18.44
C ALA A 29 2.04 -12.76 -17.61
N ILE A 30 2.71 -11.79 -18.26
CA ILE A 30 3.40 -10.68 -17.59
C ILE A 30 2.39 -9.70 -16.98
N LEU A 31 1.30 -9.36 -17.68
CA LEU A 31 0.24 -8.49 -17.17
C LEU A 31 -0.50 -9.08 -15.97
N GLU A 32 -0.63 -10.41 -15.91
CA GLU A 32 -1.27 -11.15 -14.82
C GLU A 32 -0.31 -11.46 -13.64
N LEU A 33 0.97 -11.05 -13.72
CA LEU A 33 1.88 -11.22 -12.60
C LEU A 33 1.38 -10.45 -11.37
N PRO A 34 1.48 -11.04 -10.17
CA PRO A 34 1.21 -10.32 -8.94
C PRO A 34 2.08 -9.07 -8.81
N ASP A 35 1.48 -7.97 -8.35
CA ASP A 35 2.14 -6.66 -8.25
C ASP A 35 3.45 -6.69 -7.46
N ASN A 36 3.58 -7.59 -6.48
CA ASN A 36 4.82 -7.77 -5.70
C ASN A 36 6.01 -8.31 -6.52
N LYS A 37 5.79 -8.77 -7.76
CA LYS A 37 6.82 -9.17 -8.72
C LYS A 37 7.19 -8.05 -9.69
N THR A 38 6.44 -6.94 -9.68
CA THR A 38 6.52 -5.85 -10.66
C THR A 38 6.68 -4.49 -9.97
N GLU A 39 7.41 -4.44 -8.84
CA GLU A 39 7.60 -3.21 -8.04
C GLU A 39 6.30 -2.50 -7.67
N HIS A 40 5.24 -3.27 -7.43
CA HIS A 40 3.90 -2.77 -7.10
C HIS A 40 3.20 -1.99 -8.23
N LEU A 41 3.68 -2.13 -9.47
CA LEU A 41 3.01 -1.61 -10.66
C LEU A 41 2.07 -2.68 -11.24
N PRO A 42 0.75 -2.46 -11.23
CA PRO A 42 -0.21 -3.42 -11.73
C PRO A 42 -0.14 -3.53 -13.26
N GLY A 43 -0.44 -4.72 -13.80
CA GLY A 43 -0.59 -4.90 -15.25
C GLY A 43 -1.84 -4.20 -15.81
N TYR A 44 -2.91 -4.19 -15.02
CA TYR A 44 -4.16 -3.49 -15.33
C TYR A 44 -4.52 -2.56 -14.17
N LEU A 45 -4.67 -1.27 -14.46
CA LEU A 45 -5.09 -0.26 -13.51
C LEU A 45 -6.48 0.26 -13.90
N PRO A 46 -7.56 -0.28 -13.30
CA PRO A 46 -8.90 0.23 -13.50
C PRO A 46 -9.11 1.52 -12.72
N LEU A 47 -9.58 2.55 -13.40
CA LEU A 47 -9.86 3.88 -12.87
C LEU A 47 -11.29 4.27 -13.22
N VAL A 48 -12.00 4.83 -12.26
CA VAL A 48 -13.34 5.40 -12.45
C VAL A 48 -13.31 6.81 -11.87
N PRO A 49 -13.87 7.84 -12.52
CA PRO A 49 -13.96 9.15 -11.90
C PRO A 49 -14.57 9.09 -10.49
N GLY A 50 -13.90 9.71 -9.52
CA GLY A 50 -14.30 9.71 -8.11
C GLY A 50 -13.58 8.69 -7.23
N VAL A 51 -12.80 7.76 -7.79
CA VAL A 51 -12.11 6.76 -6.97
C VAL A 51 -10.90 7.36 -6.25
N PRO A 52 -10.67 6.99 -4.97
CA PRO A 52 -9.47 7.40 -4.27
C PRO A 52 -8.25 6.71 -4.88
N VAL A 53 -7.19 7.48 -5.08
CA VAL A 53 -5.91 6.99 -5.63
C VAL A 53 -4.75 7.41 -4.74
N LEU A 54 -3.66 6.65 -4.81
CA LEU A 54 -2.42 6.91 -4.12
C LEU A 54 -1.30 7.05 -5.15
N LEU A 55 -0.48 8.08 -5.02
CA LEU A 55 0.72 8.24 -5.83
C LEU A 55 1.80 7.26 -5.36
N THR A 56 2.44 6.55 -6.28
CA THR A 56 3.47 5.54 -5.97
C THR A 56 4.90 6.04 -6.16
N GLU A 57 5.09 7.25 -6.67
CA GLU A 57 6.40 7.85 -6.92
C GLU A 57 6.43 9.33 -6.54
N ASN A 58 7.62 9.92 -6.58
CA ASN A 58 7.79 11.35 -6.42
C ASN A 58 7.71 12.02 -7.79
N VAL A 59 6.63 12.77 -8.02
CA VAL A 59 6.41 13.47 -9.30
C VAL A 59 6.84 14.93 -9.19
N ALA A 60 6.40 15.62 -8.14
CA ALA A 60 6.68 17.04 -7.89
C ALA A 60 6.62 17.30 -6.38
N ILE A 61 7.71 17.00 -5.68
CA ILE A 61 7.78 17.02 -4.20
C ILE A 61 7.53 18.44 -3.67
N GLU A 62 8.03 19.44 -4.38
CA GLU A 62 7.85 20.87 -4.11
C GLU A 62 6.38 21.32 -4.18
N LEU A 63 5.54 20.59 -4.93
CA LEU A 63 4.10 20.78 -5.00
C LEU A 63 3.32 19.82 -4.08
N GLY A 64 4.02 19.03 -3.26
CA GLY A 64 3.44 18.02 -2.38
C GLY A 64 3.04 16.72 -3.08
N LEU A 65 3.39 16.53 -4.36
CA LEU A 65 3.12 15.31 -5.14
C LEU A 65 4.26 14.29 -4.94
N SER A 66 4.27 13.69 -3.75
CA SER A 66 5.24 12.68 -3.32
C SER A 66 4.61 11.30 -3.16
N ASN A 67 5.44 10.26 -3.09
CA ASN A 67 4.98 8.89 -2.86
C ASN A 67 4.11 8.80 -1.58
N GLY A 68 2.90 8.25 -1.72
CA GLY A 68 1.92 8.14 -0.65
C GLY A 68 0.91 9.29 -0.61
N THR A 69 1.04 10.29 -1.49
CA THR A 69 0.04 11.36 -1.62
C THR A 69 -1.29 10.78 -2.09
N ARG A 70 -2.37 11.11 -1.37
CA ARG A 70 -3.72 10.68 -1.72
C ARG A 70 -4.39 11.72 -2.62
N GLY A 71 -5.13 11.24 -3.61
CA GLY A 71 -5.93 12.06 -4.49
C GLY A 71 -7.25 11.39 -4.83
N ILE A 72 -8.09 12.10 -5.58
CA ILE A 72 -9.29 11.55 -6.20
C ILE A 72 -9.05 11.57 -7.70
N PHE A 73 -9.16 10.40 -8.34
CA PHE A 73 -9.07 10.34 -9.79
C PHE A 73 -10.26 11.08 -10.41
N ARG A 74 -9.98 12.00 -11.34
CA ARG A 74 -11.02 12.80 -12.01
C ARG A 74 -11.15 12.41 -13.48
N GLN A 75 -10.04 12.45 -14.19
CA GLN A 75 -9.97 12.20 -15.63
C GLN A 75 -8.54 11.83 -16.01
N LEU A 76 -8.39 11.16 -17.14
CA LEU A 76 -7.10 10.92 -17.78
C LEU A 76 -7.04 11.79 -19.04
N VAL A 77 -6.02 12.63 -19.13
CA VAL A 77 -5.78 13.51 -20.28
C VAL A 77 -4.48 13.05 -20.91
N TYR A 78 -4.54 12.66 -22.18
CA TYR A 78 -3.36 12.39 -22.98
C TYR A 78 -2.91 13.71 -23.60
N ASP A 79 -1.60 13.95 -23.59
CA ASP A 79 -1.05 15.06 -24.35
C ASP A 79 -1.12 14.69 -25.85
N GLU A 80 -1.65 15.58 -26.69
CA GLU A 80 -1.71 15.36 -28.15
C GLU A 80 -0.38 15.69 -28.84
N SER A 81 0.69 15.89 -28.06
CA SER A 81 2.04 16.11 -28.54
C SER A 81 2.48 14.95 -29.44
N PRO A 82 2.89 15.19 -30.70
CA PRO A 82 3.24 14.15 -31.68
C PRO A 82 4.56 13.42 -31.37
N GLU A 83 5.12 13.63 -30.18
CA GLU A 83 6.37 13.05 -29.71
C GLU A 83 6.07 12.40 -28.37
N ASP A 84 6.10 11.06 -28.34
CA ASP A 84 6.07 10.23 -27.14
C ASP A 84 7.22 10.65 -26.19
N GLU A 85 7.05 11.73 -25.44
CA GLU A 85 7.98 12.15 -24.41
C GLU A 85 7.94 11.11 -23.29
N LEU A 86 9.02 10.32 -23.28
CA LEU A 86 9.49 9.42 -22.25
C LEU A 86 9.09 9.84 -20.83
N LEU A 87 7.93 9.37 -20.34
CA LEU A 87 7.69 9.30 -18.89
C LEU A 87 8.87 8.55 -18.23
N PRO A 88 9.33 9.02 -17.06
CA PRO A 88 10.59 8.58 -16.45
C PRO A 88 10.66 7.06 -16.25
N GLU A 89 11.81 6.50 -16.59
CA GLU A 89 12.11 5.06 -16.49
C GLU A 89 12.10 4.59 -15.02
N ASN A 90 11.06 3.87 -14.61
CA ASN A 90 11.09 3.11 -13.36
C ASN A 90 11.61 1.68 -13.62
N VAL A 91 12.70 1.32 -12.94
CA VAL A 91 13.47 0.10 -13.19
C VAL A 91 13.12 -1.00 -12.18
N ALA A 92 12.09 -1.77 -12.54
CA ALA A 92 11.88 -3.21 -12.35
C ALA A 92 13.08 -4.13 -12.00
N LYS A 93 13.59 -4.25 -10.76
CA LYS A 93 14.65 -5.23 -10.40
C LYS A 93 14.10 -6.61 -9.99
N ALA A 94 14.21 -7.53 -10.96
CA ALA A 94 14.43 -8.99 -10.89
C ALA A 94 13.87 -9.82 -9.69
N ALA A 95 12.92 -10.72 -9.99
CA ALA A 95 12.57 -11.88 -9.14
C ALA A 95 13.23 -13.18 -9.64
N LYS A 96 13.78 -13.99 -8.73
CA LYS A 96 14.39 -15.32 -9.03
C LYS A 96 13.40 -16.46 -8.80
N ILE A 97 13.26 -17.39 -9.76
CA ILE A 97 12.74 -18.75 -9.54
C ILE A 97 13.58 -19.73 -10.39
N ASN A 98 13.92 -20.90 -9.82
CA ASN A 98 14.89 -21.83 -10.38
C ASN A 98 14.23 -23.18 -10.77
N LYS A 99 14.19 -23.49 -12.07
CA LYS A 99 14.23 -24.84 -12.68
C LYS A 99 14.50 -24.63 -14.18
N LYS A 100 15.77 -24.71 -14.61
CA LYS A 100 16.29 -24.37 -15.96
C LYS A 100 15.72 -23.05 -16.53
N THR A 101 15.83 -21.97 -15.74
CA THR A 101 15.14 -20.71 -16.02
C THR A 101 16.05 -19.73 -16.76
N THR A 102 15.75 -19.46 -18.04
CA THR A 102 16.25 -18.26 -18.71
C THR A 102 15.74 -17.05 -17.91
N LYS A 103 16.65 -16.24 -17.36
CA LYS A 103 16.26 -15.01 -16.64
C LYS A 103 15.81 -13.97 -17.64
N LEU A 104 14.51 -13.67 -17.63
CA LEU A 104 13.94 -12.59 -18.42
C LEU A 104 13.85 -11.33 -17.54
N THR A 105 14.52 -10.27 -17.96
CA THR A 105 14.39 -8.94 -17.33
C THR A 105 13.34 -8.16 -18.10
N ILE A 106 12.30 -7.71 -17.41
CA ILE A 106 11.19 -6.93 -17.96
C ILE A 106 11.22 -5.54 -17.34
N LYS A 107 11.13 -4.50 -18.17
CA LYS A 107 10.86 -3.13 -17.72
C LYS A 107 9.37 -2.84 -17.92
N ARG A 108 8.71 -2.28 -16.91
CA ARG A 108 7.28 -1.94 -16.95
C ARG A 108 7.09 -0.43 -16.90
N LYS A 109 6.30 0.12 -17.81
CA LYS A 109 5.84 1.51 -17.83
C LYS A 109 4.33 1.54 -17.54
N ALA A 110 3.93 2.23 -16.49
CA ALA A 110 2.54 2.38 -16.07
C ALA A 110 2.34 3.73 -15.36
N LEU A 111 1.09 4.16 -15.20
CA LEU A 111 0.80 5.34 -14.37
C LEU A 111 1.26 5.08 -12.93
N PRO A 112 1.87 6.08 -12.25
CA PRO A 112 2.34 5.95 -10.87
C PRO A 112 1.20 6.06 -9.86
N LEU A 113 0.09 5.36 -10.11
CA LEU A 113 -1.14 5.43 -9.35
C LEU A 113 -1.62 4.03 -9.00
N ILE A 114 -2.13 3.87 -7.79
CA ILE A 114 -2.88 2.68 -7.38
C ILE A 114 -4.21 3.09 -6.74
N PRO A 115 -5.27 2.27 -6.82
CA PRO A 115 -6.50 2.53 -6.10
C PRO A 115 -6.23 2.52 -4.59
N ALA A 116 -6.72 3.54 -3.88
CA ALA A 116 -6.47 3.74 -2.45
C ALA A 116 -7.69 3.37 -1.58
N TYR A 117 -8.45 2.34 -1.98
CA TYR A 117 -9.62 1.86 -1.22
C TYR A 117 -9.24 1.21 0.10
N SER A 118 -8.12 0.48 0.10
CA SER A 118 -7.61 -0.24 1.25
C SER A 118 -6.17 0.14 1.49
N MET A 119 -5.80 0.21 2.76
CA MET A 119 -4.43 0.47 3.18
C MET A 119 -4.01 -0.63 4.15
N THR A 120 -2.76 -1.05 4.09
CA THR A 120 -2.24 -2.03 5.03
C THR A 120 -2.13 -1.43 6.43
N THR A 121 -2.26 -2.28 7.45
CA THR A 121 -2.07 -1.88 8.86
C THR A 121 -0.76 -1.13 9.07
N HIS A 122 0.34 -1.61 8.49
CA HIS A 122 1.66 -0.97 8.55
C HIS A 122 1.65 0.45 7.98
N LYS A 123 1.02 0.67 6.83
CA LYS A 123 0.92 2.00 6.22
C LYS A 123 0.03 2.95 7.02
N SER A 124 -0.95 2.43 7.76
CA SER A 124 -1.83 3.22 8.63
C SER A 124 -1.15 3.71 9.92
N GLN A 125 0.01 3.14 10.28
CA GLN A 125 0.68 3.43 11.55
C GLN A 125 1.03 4.93 11.65
N GLY A 126 0.67 5.54 12.79
CA GLY A 126 0.91 6.97 13.03
C GLY A 126 -0.13 7.90 12.40
N GLN A 127 -1.03 7.40 11.56
CA GLN A 127 -2.13 8.19 11.00
C GLN A 127 -3.33 8.20 11.96
N THR A 128 -4.05 9.32 12.02
CA THR A 128 -5.40 9.38 12.59
C THR A 128 -6.38 9.39 11.43
N LEU A 129 -7.30 8.42 11.41
CA LEU A 129 -8.28 8.25 10.35
C LEU A 129 -9.68 8.65 10.86
N GLY A 130 -10.53 9.12 9.94
CA GLY A 130 -11.89 9.55 10.26
C GLY A 130 -12.79 8.35 10.55
N LYS A 131 -13.27 7.68 9.50
CA LYS A 131 -14.06 6.45 9.57
C LYS A 131 -13.31 5.32 8.86
N ILE A 132 -13.27 4.13 9.44
CA ILE A 132 -12.53 3.01 8.86
C ILE A 132 -13.36 1.72 8.88
N ILE A 133 -13.08 0.88 7.89
CA ILE A 133 -13.54 -0.51 7.85
C ILE A 133 -12.30 -1.38 8.05
N VAL A 134 -12.36 -2.32 8.99
CA VAL A 134 -11.24 -3.20 9.34
C VAL A 134 -11.66 -4.65 9.16
N ASP A 135 -10.73 -5.45 8.63
CA ASP A 135 -10.82 -6.89 8.63
C ASP A 135 -9.86 -7.47 9.68
N LEU A 136 -10.42 -8.21 10.64
CA LEU A 136 -9.66 -8.83 11.74
C LEU A 136 -9.40 -10.32 11.52
N VAL A 137 -9.84 -10.88 10.40
CA VAL A 137 -9.49 -12.25 10.01
C VAL A 137 -8.13 -12.20 9.31
N MET A 138 -7.09 -12.55 10.06
CA MET A 138 -5.71 -12.46 9.59
C MET A 138 -5.36 -13.63 8.65
N PRO A 139 -4.48 -13.43 7.66
CA PRO A 139 -3.97 -14.51 6.84
C PRO A 139 -3.17 -15.53 7.68
N PRO A 140 -2.98 -16.77 7.18
CA PRO A 140 -2.24 -17.80 7.91
C PRO A 140 -0.83 -17.32 8.29
N GLY A 141 -0.47 -17.39 9.57
CA GLY A 141 0.83 -16.93 10.04
C GLY A 141 0.84 -16.54 11.52
N PRO A 142 2.00 -16.07 12.02
CA PRO A 142 2.10 -15.56 13.38
C PRO A 142 1.24 -14.30 13.53
N LEU A 143 0.36 -14.32 14.52
CA LEU A 143 -0.49 -13.20 14.85
C LEU A 143 0.28 -12.23 15.76
N GLU A 144 0.58 -11.04 15.25
CA GLU A 144 1.21 -9.98 16.02
C GLU A 144 0.16 -9.05 16.67
N VAL A 145 0.45 -8.58 17.89
CA VAL A 145 -0.40 -7.60 18.59
C VAL A 145 -0.65 -6.36 17.74
N ALA A 146 0.38 -5.91 17.00
CA ALA A 146 0.30 -4.72 16.16
C ALA A 146 -0.73 -4.87 15.03
N SER A 147 -0.90 -6.07 14.47
CA SER A 147 -1.84 -6.33 13.37
C SER A 147 -3.29 -6.02 13.75
N VAL A 148 -3.62 -6.10 15.05
CA VAL A 148 -4.96 -5.84 15.60
C VAL A 148 -5.02 -4.48 16.28
N TYR A 149 -4.04 -4.16 17.13
CA TYR A 149 -4.05 -2.90 17.88
C TYR A 149 -3.89 -1.66 17.00
N VAL A 150 -3.02 -1.72 15.98
CA VAL A 150 -2.76 -0.57 15.11
C VAL A 150 -4.02 -0.12 14.38
N PRO A 151 -4.76 -0.96 13.63
CA PRO A 151 -5.94 -0.50 12.89
C PRO A 151 -7.04 0.01 13.83
N LEU A 152 -7.29 -0.68 14.96
CA LEU A 152 -8.30 -0.29 15.93
C LEU A 152 -8.00 1.05 16.62
N SER A 153 -6.72 1.38 16.80
CA SER A 153 -6.28 2.66 17.41
C SER A 153 -6.19 3.83 16.42
N ARG A 154 -6.55 3.64 15.14
CA ARG A 154 -6.50 4.74 14.15
C ARG A 154 -7.70 5.68 14.23
N VAL A 155 -8.81 5.26 14.84
CA VAL A 155 -10.02 6.07 15.02
C VAL A 155 -10.14 6.62 16.44
N LYS A 156 -10.85 7.75 16.59
CA LYS A 156 -11.08 8.38 17.90
C LYS A 156 -12.31 7.84 18.62
N ARG A 157 -13.31 7.36 17.88
CA ARG A 157 -14.60 6.89 18.42
C ARG A 157 -14.91 5.50 17.88
N LEU A 158 -15.60 4.69 18.68
CA LEU A 158 -16.05 3.37 18.26
C LEU A 158 -17.09 3.45 17.13
N ASP A 159 -17.94 4.48 17.11
CA ASP A 159 -18.94 4.73 16.06
C ASP A 159 -18.33 4.91 14.65
N ASP A 160 -17.03 5.22 14.59
CA ASP A 160 -16.29 5.44 13.35
C ASP A 160 -15.53 4.17 12.89
N LEU A 161 -15.68 3.05 13.60
CA LEU A 161 -15.08 1.75 13.28
C LEU A 161 -16.14 0.74 12.85
N LEU A 162 -15.95 0.14 11.68
CA LEU A 162 -16.73 -1.02 11.24
C LEU A 162 -15.81 -2.24 11.09
N ILE A 163 -16.18 -3.36 11.70
CA ILE A 163 -15.51 -4.64 11.47
C ILE A 163 -16.30 -5.40 10.41
N ILE A 164 -15.67 -5.73 9.27
CA ILE A 164 -16.37 -6.17 8.06
C ILE A 164 -16.97 -7.58 8.17
N ARG A 165 -16.42 -8.43 9.04
CA ARG A 165 -16.86 -9.83 9.20
C ARG A 165 -16.61 -10.34 10.62
N PRO A 166 -17.33 -11.40 11.06
CA PRO A 166 -17.05 -12.07 12.33
C PRO A 166 -15.60 -12.57 12.40
N PHE A 167 -15.03 -12.57 13.60
CA PHE A 167 -13.66 -13.00 13.88
C PHE A 167 -13.58 -13.68 15.26
N GLU A 168 -12.55 -14.47 15.48
CA GLU A 168 -12.32 -15.16 16.75
C GLU A 168 -11.91 -14.18 17.85
N PHE A 169 -12.57 -14.22 19.01
CA PHE A 169 -12.26 -13.29 20.11
C PHE A 169 -10.82 -13.40 20.61
N ALA A 170 -10.22 -14.59 20.48
CA ALA A 170 -8.81 -14.84 20.78
C ALA A 170 -7.85 -13.90 20.01
N THR A 171 -8.26 -13.39 18.84
CA THR A 171 -7.49 -12.41 18.06
C THR A 171 -7.27 -11.09 18.80
N LEU A 172 -8.16 -10.72 19.73
CA LEU A 172 -7.97 -9.52 20.57
C LEU A 172 -7.08 -9.77 21.80
N GLN A 173 -6.80 -11.04 22.11
CA GLN A 173 -6.11 -11.46 23.34
C GLN A 173 -4.63 -11.78 23.09
N VAL A 174 -4.10 -11.38 21.94
CA VAL A 174 -2.69 -11.58 21.58
C VAL A 174 -1.83 -10.84 22.59
N LYS A 175 -0.92 -11.58 23.23
CA LYS A 175 -0.01 -11.00 24.22
C LYS A 175 1.21 -10.40 23.54
N PRO A 176 1.73 -9.27 24.05
CA PRO A 176 3.02 -8.76 23.63
C PRO A 176 4.12 -9.80 23.87
N SER A 177 5.18 -9.74 23.07
CA SER A 177 6.33 -10.63 23.25
C SER A 177 7.00 -10.43 24.61
N THR A 178 7.74 -11.43 25.06
CA THR A 178 8.51 -11.34 26.33
C THR A 178 9.44 -10.13 26.34
N ALA A 179 10.07 -9.82 25.21
CA ALA A 179 10.91 -8.64 25.03
C ALA A 179 10.11 -7.33 25.17
N GLN A 180 8.91 -7.24 24.57
CA GLN A 180 8.03 -6.07 24.70
C GLN A 180 7.56 -5.88 26.15
N ILE A 181 7.21 -6.96 26.85
CA ILE A 181 6.81 -6.91 28.26
C ILE A 181 7.98 -6.45 29.14
N ALA A 182 9.19 -6.97 28.90
CA ALA A 182 10.39 -6.56 29.62
C ALA A 182 10.69 -5.07 29.40
N GLU A 183 10.52 -4.58 28.17
CA GLU A 183 10.71 -3.17 27.83
C GLU A 183 9.67 -2.26 28.51
N LEU A 184 8.38 -2.65 28.51
CA LEU A 184 7.34 -1.91 29.24
C LEU A 184 7.67 -1.78 30.74
N LYS A 185 8.10 -2.89 31.37
CA LYS A 185 8.54 -2.87 32.79
C LYS A 185 9.74 -1.96 33.01
N ARG A 186 10.71 -1.95 32.08
CA ARG A 186 11.87 -1.06 32.14
C ARG A 186 11.44 0.40 32.06
N LEU A 187 10.53 0.74 31.14
CA LEU A 187 9.98 2.08 30.98
C LEU A 187 9.22 2.55 32.23
N ASP A 188 8.42 1.69 32.85
CA ASP A 188 7.72 2.00 34.11
C ASP A 188 8.70 2.33 35.23
N LYS A 189 9.77 1.54 35.36
CA LYS A 189 10.82 1.79 36.37
C LYS A 189 11.50 3.15 36.14
N ILE A 190 11.77 3.50 34.88
CA ILE A 190 12.36 4.80 34.52
C ILE A 190 11.38 5.93 34.86
N ALA A 191 10.10 5.79 34.49
CA ALA A 191 9.08 6.79 34.80
C ALA A 191 8.94 7.03 36.31
N GLN A 192 8.96 5.97 37.12
CA GLN A 192 8.93 6.08 38.59
C GLN A 192 10.17 6.79 39.15
N ASN A 193 11.37 6.48 38.64
CA ASN A 193 12.60 7.14 39.05
C ASN A 193 12.59 8.63 38.70
N THR A 194 12.14 8.98 37.48
CA THR A 194 11.98 10.37 37.06
C THR A 194 11.00 11.11 37.95
N ARG A 195 9.83 10.53 38.24
CA ARG A 195 8.85 11.14 39.16
C ARG A 195 9.43 11.42 40.54
N LYS A 196 10.17 10.47 41.13
CA LYS A 196 10.83 10.67 42.43
C LYS A 196 11.90 11.77 42.40
N ARG A 197 12.69 11.83 41.32
CA ARG A 197 13.79 12.80 41.18
C ARG A 197 13.29 14.24 41.04
N PHE A 198 12.16 14.44 40.34
CA PHE A 198 11.60 15.77 40.08
C PHE A 198 10.37 16.09 40.94
N GLN A 199 10.11 15.30 42.00
CA GLN A 199 8.95 15.47 42.88
C GLN A 199 8.92 16.80 43.63
N PHE A 200 10.06 17.49 43.72
CA PHE A 200 10.24 18.73 44.48
C PHE A 200 10.58 19.96 43.60
N ILE A 201 10.41 19.87 42.27
CA ILE A 201 10.78 20.94 41.32
C ILE A 201 9.54 21.65 40.73
N VAL A 202 8.35 21.44 41.30
CA VAL A 202 7.12 22.16 40.94
C VAL A 202 6.50 22.75 42.20
#